data_AF-A0A5P9FMH0-F1
#
_entry.id   AF-A0A5P9FMH0-F1
#
_cell.length_a   1.000
_cell.length_b   1.000
_cell.length_c   1.000
_cell.angle_alpha   90.00
_cell.angle_beta   90.00
_cell.angle_gamma   90.00
#
_symmetry.space_group_name_H-M   'P 1'
#
loop_
_entity.id
_entity.type
_entity.pdbx_description
1 polymer ?
#
loop_
_entity_poly.entity_id
_entity_poly.type
_entity_poly.pdbx_seq_one_letter_code
_entity_poly.pdbx_strand_id
1 'polypeptide(L)'
;MPEPLFIIAPPRSYTSLIGGMIGQHPQIYGLPELNLAHTETLGGVMATLKGPIAPLIAGILRLLAELHEGEQTEDAVVRARSWMMKRAHWTVDRVFQHIQEQVGDRILLEKSPMTVMNVEHMRRRHRIFPRASYLHLTRHPVTTGTSLMSLRETMFAGGAVGGGEAAPGRPARDPENQWRACHENIEAFTAELEPGQCLRVKAELLLSDPEGYLAQICDWLGIDSSPEAIEAMMHPETSPFACLGPPSAKFGNDPNYLKNPALDRERIKKVKAPPLDTPITWRSDGSHIAPETMKLARQFGYG
;
A
#
# COMPACT_ATOMS: atom_id res chain seq x y z
N MET A 1 15.40 -8.52 -15.71
CA MET A 1 14.48 -7.58 -15.07
C MET A 1 14.95 -7.40 -13.63
N PRO A 2 15.04 -6.17 -13.13
CA PRO A 2 15.23 -5.94 -11.70
C PRO A 2 14.14 -6.67 -10.89
N GLU A 3 14.49 -7.16 -9.72
CA GLU A 3 13.52 -7.80 -8.83
C GLU A 3 12.66 -6.72 -8.16
N PRO A 4 11.33 -6.89 -8.06
CA PRO A 4 10.47 -5.87 -7.47
C PRO A 4 10.71 -5.65 -5.98
N LEU A 5 10.35 -4.45 -5.52
CA LEU A 5 10.19 -4.11 -4.11
C LEU A 5 8.70 -4.12 -3.75
N PHE A 6 8.33 -4.90 -2.73
CA PHE A 6 6.97 -4.90 -2.18
C PHE A 6 6.95 -4.23 -0.81
N ILE A 7 6.06 -3.25 -0.62
CA ILE A 7 5.76 -2.75 0.73
C ILE A 7 4.63 -3.59 1.33
N ILE A 8 4.91 -4.28 2.43
CA ILE A 8 3.97 -5.13 3.14
C ILE A 8 3.65 -4.53 4.52
N ALA A 9 2.43 -4.02 4.68
CA ALA A 9 1.96 -3.48 5.94
C ALA A 9 0.43 -3.43 5.98
N PRO A 10 -0.19 -3.42 7.17
CA PRO A 10 -1.62 -3.22 7.30
C PRO A 10 -2.07 -1.89 6.65
N PRO A 11 -3.34 -1.80 6.23
CA PRO A 11 -3.92 -0.52 5.82
C PRO A 11 -3.68 0.56 6.87
N ARG A 12 -3.55 1.80 6.42
CA ARG A 12 -3.29 2.96 7.27
C ARG A 12 -1.91 2.95 7.95
N SER A 13 -0.91 2.25 7.42
CA SER A 13 0.47 2.26 7.96
C SER A 13 1.42 3.17 7.18
N TYR A 14 0.96 4.34 6.74
CA TYR A 14 1.73 5.34 5.95
C TYR A 14 2.28 4.86 4.60
N THR A 15 1.86 3.68 4.15
CA THR A 15 2.37 3.01 2.96
C THR A 15 2.27 3.83 1.67
N SER A 16 1.24 4.67 1.52
CA SER A 16 1.11 5.54 0.34
C SER A 16 2.11 6.70 0.33
N LEU A 17 2.38 7.32 1.47
CA LEU A 17 3.37 8.39 1.57
C LEU A 17 4.78 7.83 1.40
N ILE A 18 5.12 6.80 2.18
CA ILE A 18 6.45 6.17 2.12
C ILE A 18 6.70 5.50 0.76
N GLY A 19 5.69 4.83 0.19
CA GLY A 19 5.77 4.28 -1.15
C GLY A 19 5.88 5.36 -2.23
N GLY A 20 5.22 6.50 -2.05
CA GLY A 20 5.37 7.68 -2.91
C GLY A 20 6.80 8.23 -2.88
N MET A 21 7.39 8.33 -1.68
CA MET A 21 8.77 8.80 -1.47
C MET A 21 9.77 7.87 -2.15
N ILE A 22 9.76 6.58 -1.79
CA ILE A 22 10.66 5.59 -2.38
C ILE A 22 10.44 5.47 -3.89
N GLY A 23 9.19 5.61 -4.35
CA GLY A 23 8.84 5.58 -5.76
C GLY A 23 9.38 6.73 -6.62
N GLN A 24 9.90 7.81 -6.01
CA GLN A 24 10.57 8.90 -6.75
C GLN A 24 12.07 8.66 -6.95
N HIS A 25 12.65 7.62 -6.34
CA HIS A 25 14.06 7.30 -6.55
C HIS A 25 14.33 7.06 -8.05
N PRO A 26 15.42 7.58 -8.65
CA PRO A 26 15.67 7.49 -10.10
C PRO A 26 15.69 6.07 -10.68
N GLN A 27 16.09 5.09 -9.87
CA GLN A 27 16.15 3.67 -10.24
C GLN A 27 14.87 2.88 -9.88
N ILE A 28 13.84 3.53 -9.33
CA ILE A 28 12.57 2.90 -8.91
C ILE A 28 11.44 3.49 -9.74
N TYR A 29 10.44 2.66 -10.05
CA TYR A 29 9.16 3.12 -10.58
C TYR A 29 8.07 2.80 -9.55
N GLY A 30 7.60 3.85 -8.86
CA GLY A 30 6.51 3.76 -7.89
C GLY A 30 5.16 3.49 -8.55
N LEU A 31 4.59 2.31 -8.31
CA LEU A 31 3.28 1.93 -8.83
C LEU A 31 2.15 2.45 -7.93
N PRO A 32 0.95 2.75 -8.48
CA PRO A 32 -0.25 2.86 -7.67
C PRO A 32 -0.64 1.50 -7.10
N GLU A 33 -1.62 1.46 -6.20
CA GLU A 33 -2.20 0.24 -5.66
C GLU A 33 -2.87 -0.59 -6.78
N LEU A 34 -2.20 -1.66 -7.21
CA LEU A 34 -2.69 -2.49 -8.31
C LEU A 34 -3.75 -3.49 -7.86
N ASN A 35 -3.75 -3.85 -6.57
CA ASN A 35 -4.67 -4.80 -5.94
C ASN A 35 -4.77 -6.15 -6.67
N LEU A 36 -3.67 -6.63 -7.25
CA LEU A 36 -3.67 -7.86 -8.07
C LEU A 36 -3.44 -9.14 -7.26
N ALA A 37 -3.08 -9.05 -5.97
CA ALA A 37 -2.59 -10.19 -5.18
C ALA A 37 -3.65 -11.28 -4.89
N HIS A 38 -4.92 -10.90 -4.86
CA HIS A 38 -6.06 -11.77 -4.54
C HIS A 38 -6.50 -12.74 -5.64
N THR A 39 -5.84 -12.74 -6.80
CA THR A 39 -6.24 -13.53 -7.98
C THR A 39 -5.02 -13.82 -8.86
N GLU A 40 -5.17 -14.74 -9.81
CA GLU A 40 -4.11 -15.18 -10.72
C GLU A 40 -4.18 -14.50 -12.08
N THR A 41 -5.35 -13.98 -12.50
CA THR A 41 -5.55 -13.36 -13.82
C THR A 41 -6.25 -12.01 -13.74
N LEU A 42 -6.10 -11.19 -14.79
CA LEU A 42 -6.84 -9.92 -14.94
C LEU A 42 -8.36 -10.13 -14.96
N GLY A 43 -8.82 -11.22 -15.58
CA GLY A 43 -10.23 -11.61 -15.56
C GLY A 43 -10.75 -11.81 -14.14
N GLY A 44 -9.97 -12.50 -13.31
CA GLY A 44 -10.28 -12.67 -11.89
C GLY A 44 -10.27 -11.36 -11.11
N VAL A 45 -9.39 -10.40 -11.44
CA VAL A 45 -9.40 -9.05 -10.83
C VAL A 45 -10.73 -8.35 -11.11
N MET A 46 -11.13 -8.29 -12.38
CA MET A 46 -12.39 -7.64 -12.79
C MET A 46 -13.61 -8.39 -12.25
N ALA A 47 -13.53 -9.71 -12.08
CA ALA A 47 -14.61 -10.52 -11.53
C ALA A 47 -14.78 -10.33 -10.01
N THR A 48 -13.69 -10.03 -9.28
CA THR A 48 -13.67 -9.98 -7.81
C THR A 48 -13.83 -8.56 -7.27
N LEU A 49 -13.23 -7.56 -7.90
CA LEU A 49 -13.33 -6.15 -7.49
C LEU A 49 -14.69 -5.56 -7.92
N LYS A 50 -15.73 -5.87 -7.13
CA LYS A 50 -17.12 -5.45 -7.35
C LYS A 50 -17.73 -4.82 -6.10
N GLY A 51 -18.86 -4.14 -6.28
CA GLY A 51 -19.59 -3.51 -5.18
C GLY A 51 -18.72 -2.54 -4.39
N PRO A 52 -18.70 -2.60 -3.04
CA PRO A 52 -17.94 -1.66 -2.20
C PRO A 52 -16.42 -1.63 -2.47
N ILE A 53 -15.84 -2.68 -3.05
CA ILE A 53 -14.41 -2.76 -3.35
C ILE A 53 -14.09 -2.53 -4.83
N ALA A 54 -15.09 -2.25 -5.67
CA ALA A 54 -14.89 -1.91 -7.08
C ALA A 54 -13.90 -0.75 -7.30
N PRO A 55 -13.86 0.31 -6.46
CA PRO A 55 -12.91 1.40 -6.65
C PRO A 55 -11.43 1.00 -6.55
N LEU A 56 -11.10 -0.18 -5.99
CA LEU A 56 -9.72 -0.68 -5.89
C LEU A 56 -9.10 -0.99 -7.26
N ILE A 57 -9.90 -1.11 -8.32
CA ILE A 57 -9.40 -1.31 -9.69
C ILE A 57 -8.76 -0.05 -10.27
N ALA A 58 -8.98 1.12 -9.66
CA ALA A 58 -8.54 2.41 -10.20
C ALA A 58 -7.03 2.48 -10.42
N GLY A 59 -6.22 1.91 -9.52
CA GLY A 59 -4.77 2.00 -9.62
C GLY A 59 -4.20 1.35 -10.89
N ILE A 60 -4.61 0.12 -11.21
CA ILE A 60 -4.16 -0.53 -12.45
C ILE A 60 -4.66 0.20 -13.70
N LEU A 61 -5.88 0.74 -13.68
CA LEU A 61 -6.40 1.48 -14.83
C LEU A 61 -5.62 2.76 -15.08
N ARG A 62 -5.31 3.52 -14.02
CA ARG A 62 -4.49 4.73 -14.09
C ARG A 62 -3.07 4.42 -14.54
N LEU A 63 -2.47 3.35 -14.02
CA LEU A 63 -1.15 2.91 -14.44
C LEU A 63 -1.11 2.60 -15.94
N LEU A 64 -2.08 1.83 -16.43
CA LEU A 64 -2.11 1.47 -17.85
C LEU A 64 -2.37 2.68 -18.74
N ALA A 65 -3.24 3.61 -18.34
CA ALA A 65 -3.45 4.86 -19.06
C ALA A 65 -2.15 5.69 -19.13
N GLU A 66 -1.47 5.87 -18.00
CA GLU A 66 -0.21 6.59 -17.92
C GLU A 66 0.88 5.94 -18.78
N LEU A 67 1.07 4.61 -18.68
CA LEU A 67 2.11 3.90 -19.43
C LEU A 67 1.83 3.84 -20.93
N HIS A 68 0.57 3.68 -21.34
CA HIS A 68 0.23 3.50 -22.76
C HIS A 68 0.09 4.83 -23.49
N GLU A 69 -0.28 5.90 -22.78
CA GLU A 69 -0.72 7.15 -23.42
C GLU A 69 -0.07 8.41 -22.81
N GLY A 70 0.65 8.30 -21.69
CA GLY A 70 1.28 9.45 -21.01
C GLY A 70 0.29 10.38 -20.30
N GLU A 71 -0.97 9.95 -20.13
CA GLU A 71 -2.01 10.70 -19.45
C GLU A 71 -3.05 9.78 -18.78
N GLN A 72 -3.84 10.36 -17.88
CA GLN A 72 -4.90 9.66 -17.12
C GLN A 72 -6.27 10.29 -17.35
N THR A 73 -6.59 10.64 -18.60
CA THR A 73 -7.91 11.15 -18.98
C THR A 73 -8.98 10.06 -18.84
N GLU A 74 -10.26 10.46 -18.78
CA GLU A 74 -11.39 9.53 -18.74
C GLU A 74 -11.34 8.54 -19.93
N ASP A 75 -11.04 9.05 -21.12
CA ASP A 75 -10.92 8.24 -22.34
C ASP A 75 -9.74 7.26 -22.30
N ALA A 76 -8.58 7.69 -21.80
CA ALA A 76 -7.41 6.82 -21.63
C ALA A 76 -7.72 5.69 -20.62
N VAL A 77 -8.44 6.00 -19.53
CA VAL A 77 -8.89 4.99 -18.55
C VAL A 77 -9.90 4.00 -19.15
N VAL A 78 -10.82 4.45 -20.01
CA VAL A 78 -11.74 3.57 -20.74
C VAL A 78 -10.99 2.63 -21.69
N ARG A 79 -9.96 3.13 -22.38
CA ARG A 79 -9.08 2.31 -23.23
C ARG A 79 -8.26 1.32 -22.41
N ALA A 80 -7.69 1.72 -21.28
CA ALA A 80 -7.01 0.84 -20.34
C ALA A 80 -7.93 -0.29 -19.84
N ARG A 81 -9.18 0.02 -19.51
CA ARG A 81 -10.18 -1.01 -19.14
C ARG A 81 -10.45 -1.97 -20.30
N SER A 82 -10.61 -1.45 -21.51
CA SER A 82 -10.81 -2.27 -22.72
C SER A 82 -9.60 -3.16 -23.00
N TRP A 83 -8.39 -2.66 -22.75
CA TRP A 83 -7.15 -3.42 -22.85
C TRP A 83 -7.13 -4.58 -21.85
N MET A 84 -7.53 -4.36 -20.59
CA MET A 84 -7.64 -5.40 -19.57
C MET A 84 -8.68 -6.46 -19.95
N MET A 85 -9.84 -6.07 -20.48
CA MET A 85 -10.88 -7.00 -20.91
C MET A 85 -10.40 -7.93 -22.03
N LYS A 86 -9.72 -7.40 -23.05
CA LYS A 86 -9.14 -8.19 -24.15
C LYS A 86 -8.05 -9.17 -23.66
N ARG A 87 -7.48 -8.91 -22.48
CA ARG A 87 -6.42 -9.69 -21.84
C ARG A 87 -6.87 -10.32 -20.53
N ALA A 88 -8.16 -10.61 -20.38
CA ALA A 88 -8.70 -11.21 -19.16
C ALA A 88 -7.99 -12.55 -18.80
N HIS A 89 -7.47 -13.26 -19.79
CA HIS A 89 -6.71 -14.51 -19.61
C HIS A 89 -5.26 -14.29 -19.15
N TRP A 90 -4.71 -13.08 -19.22
CA TRP A 90 -3.34 -12.82 -18.78
C TRP A 90 -3.22 -13.07 -17.29
N THR A 91 -2.18 -13.82 -16.95
CA THR A 91 -1.77 -14.04 -15.58
C THR A 91 -1.18 -12.75 -15.00
N VAL A 92 -1.19 -12.62 -13.68
CA VAL A 92 -0.65 -11.43 -13.04
C VAL A 92 0.87 -11.30 -13.27
N ASP A 93 1.63 -12.39 -13.33
CA ASP A 93 3.05 -12.33 -13.70
C ASP A 93 3.25 -11.72 -15.10
N ARG A 94 2.42 -12.09 -16.09
CA ARG A 94 2.48 -11.47 -17.42
C ARG A 94 2.14 -9.97 -17.38
N VAL A 95 1.27 -9.55 -16.47
CA VAL A 95 0.95 -8.12 -16.26
C VAL A 95 2.14 -7.37 -15.70
N PHE A 96 2.84 -7.91 -14.70
CA PHE A 96 4.08 -7.30 -14.18
C PHE A 96 5.19 -7.26 -15.25
N GLN A 97 5.33 -8.32 -16.07
CA GLN A 97 6.25 -8.31 -17.21
C GLN A 97 5.91 -7.19 -18.20
N HIS A 98 4.63 -7.03 -18.55
CA HIS A 98 4.18 -5.92 -19.40
C HIS A 98 4.53 -4.56 -18.79
N ILE A 99 4.31 -4.36 -17.49
CA ILE A 99 4.67 -3.12 -16.80
C ILE A 99 6.19 -2.90 -16.87
N GLN A 100 6.99 -3.93 -16.59
CA GLN A 100 8.45 -3.85 -16.66
C GLN A 100 8.94 -3.48 -18.07
N GLU A 101 8.36 -4.09 -19.11
CA GLU A 101 8.65 -3.80 -20.52
C GLU A 101 8.42 -2.30 -20.84
N GLN A 102 7.47 -1.63 -20.17
CA GLN A 102 7.21 -0.20 -20.36
C GLN A 102 8.14 0.73 -19.55
N VAL A 103 8.64 0.28 -18.40
CA VAL A 103 9.41 1.16 -17.49
C VAL A 103 10.92 0.96 -17.53
N GLY A 104 11.39 -0.03 -18.31
CA GLY A 104 12.81 -0.31 -18.54
C GLY A 104 13.47 -1.04 -17.37
N ASP A 105 14.67 -0.60 -16.98
CA ASP A 105 15.48 -1.24 -15.92
C ASP A 105 15.20 -0.70 -14.51
N ARG A 106 14.07 -0.01 -14.31
CA ARG A 106 13.65 0.47 -12.98
C ARG A 106 13.06 -0.66 -12.15
N ILE A 107 13.36 -0.66 -10.85
CA ILE A 107 12.73 -1.56 -9.87
C ILE A 107 11.26 -1.16 -9.72
N LEU A 108 10.35 -2.12 -9.89
CA LEU A 108 8.94 -1.89 -9.61
C LEU A 108 8.71 -1.84 -8.11
N LEU A 109 8.20 -0.72 -7.60
CA LEU A 109 7.71 -0.65 -6.23
C LEU A 109 6.20 -0.85 -6.23
N GLU A 110 5.74 -1.97 -5.67
CA GLU A 110 4.33 -2.27 -5.54
C GLU A 110 3.90 -2.28 -4.07
N LYS A 111 2.75 -1.68 -3.82
CA LYS A 111 2.13 -1.68 -2.51
C LYS A 111 0.63 -1.73 -2.71
N SER A 112 0.00 -2.78 -2.19
CA SER A 112 -1.45 -2.90 -2.17
C SER A 112 -1.93 -3.39 -0.81
N PRO A 113 -2.97 -2.76 -0.23
CA PRO A 113 -3.58 -3.22 1.01
C PRO A 113 -4.02 -4.68 0.97
N MET A 114 -4.47 -5.17 -0.20
CA MET A 114 -4.93 -6.54 -0.41
C MET A 114 -3.81 -7.59 -0.26
N THR A 115 -2.54 -7.21 -0.42
CA THR A 115 -1.40 -8.13 -0.41
C THR A 115 -1.23 -8.81 0.95
N VAL A 116 -1.48 -8.10 2.05
CA VAL A 116 -1.23 -8.62 3.41
C VAL A 116 -2.47 -9.24 4.08
N MET A 117 -3.62 -9.18 3.40
CA MET A 117 -4.89 -9.68 3.96
C MET A 117 -4.96 -11.22 4.03
N ASN A 118 -4.07 -11.91 3.30
CA ASN A 118 -3.92 -13.36 3.30
C ASN A 118 -2.45 -13.70 3.00
N VAL A 119 -1.82 -14.54 3.82
CA VAL A 119 -0.43 -14.99 3.64
C VAL A 119 -0.16 -15.57 2.25
N GLU A 120 -1.14 -16.26 1.66
CA GLU A 120 -0.99 -16.88 0.33
C GLU A 120 -0.82 -15.85 -0.78
N HIS A 121 -1.33 -14.63 -0.61
CA HIS A 121 -1.10 -13.55 -1.57
C HIS A 121 0.38 -13.17 -1.65
N MET A 122 1.06 -13.08 -0.51
CA MET A 122 2.50 -12.80 -0.44
C MET A 122 3.33 -13.99 -0.95
N ARG A 123 2.99 -15.22 -0.55
CA ARG A 123 3.63 -16.43 -1.07
C ARG A 123 3.52 -16.54 -2.58
N ARG A 124 2.34 -16.24 -3.17
CA ARG A 124 2.17 -16.19 -4.63
C ARG A 124 3.08 -15.15 -5.28
N ARG A 125 3.25 -13.97 -4.68
CA ARG A 125 4.20 -12.95 -5.18
C ARG A 125 5.62 -13.46 -5.15
N HIS A 126 6.01 -14.12 -4.07
CA HIS A 126 7.34 -14.71 -3.93
C HIS A 126 7.59 -15.85 -4.94
N ARG A 127 6.59 -16.66 -5.27
CA ARG A 127 6.73 -17.67 -6.35
C ARG A 127 6.98 -17.04 -7.73
N ILE A 128 6.41 -15.87 -7.99
CA ILE A 128 6.61 -15.12 -9.25
C ILE A 128 7.97 -14.40 -9.23
N PHE A 129 8.36 -13.85 -8.07
CA PHE A 129 9.59 -13.09 -7.87
C PHE A 129 10.37 -13.64 -6.67
N PRO A 130 11.10 -14.77 -6.82
CA PRO A 130 11.77 -15.44 -5.69
C PRO A 130 12.86 -14.59 -5.03
N ARG A 131 13.37 -13.58 -5.73
CA ARG A 131 14.42 -12.67 -5.23
C ARG A 131 13.91 -11.25 -4.98
N ALA A 132 12.59 -11.05 -4.92
CA ALA A 132 12.02 -9.76 -4.54
C ALA A 132 12.42 -9.35 -3.13
N SER A 133 12.46 -8.04 -2.93
CA SER A 133 12.70 -7.40 -1.65
C SER A 133 11.38 -6.98 -1.01
N TYR A 134 11.27 -7.09 0.31
CA TYR A 134 10.06 -6.82 1.07
C TYR A 134 10.33 -5.79 2.17
N LEU A 135 9.77 -4.58 2.02
CA LEU A 135 9.79 -3.57 3.07
C LEU A 135 8.58 -3.75 3.98
N HIS A 136 8.79 -4.30 5.17
CA HIS A 136 7.75 -4.47 6.18
C HIS A 136 7.62 -3.19 7.01
N LEU A 137 6.58 -2.41 6.75
CA LEU A 137 6.27 -1.23 7.56
C LEU A 137 5.38 -1.60 8.74
N THR A 138 5.73 -1.10 9.93
CA THR A 138 4.87 -1.17 11.11
C THR A 138 4.34 0.21 11.46
N ARG A 139 3.12 0.25 12.00
CA ARG A 139 2.52 1.43 12.63
C ARG A 139 1.88 1.02 13.96
N HIS A 140 1.91 1.90 14.94
CA HIS A 140 1.29 1.69 16.25
C HIS A 140 -0.19 1.23 16.11
N PRO A 141 -0.63 0.18 16.83
CA PRO A 141 -1.97 -0.40 16.66
C PRO A 141 -3.09 0.59 16.96
N VAL A 142 -2.96 1.39 18.03
CA VAL A 142 -3.96 2.41 18.40
C VAL A 142 -4.11 3.48 17.31
N THR A 143 -3.01 4.07 16.84
CA THR A 143 -3.08 5.14 15.82
C THR A 143 -3.55 4.60 14.47
N THR A 144 -3.22 3.35 14.15
CA THR A 144 -3.74 2.63 12.99
C THR A 144 -5.26 2.47 13.08
N GLY A 145 -5.76 2.01 14.23
CA GLY A 145 -7.18 1.79 14.45
C GLY A 145 -8.00 3.09 14.42
N THR A 146 -7.53 4.14 15.10
CA THR A 146 -8.17 5.47 15.04
C THR A 146 -8.19 6.01 13.61
N SER A 147 -7.09 5.87 12.86
CA SER A 147 -7.05 6.30 11.46
C SER A 147 -8.01 5.49 10.57
N LEU A 148 -8.20 4.20 10.85
CA LEU A 148 -9.10 3.35 10.08
C LEU A 148 -10.57 3.73 10.33
N MET A 149 -10.94 4.07 11.57
CA MET A 149 -12.28 4.56 11.88
C MET A 149 -12.60 5.86 11.15
N SER A 150 -11.72 6.86 11.26
CA SER A 150 -11.90 8.15 10.57
C SER A 150 -12.06 7.99 9.06
N LEU A 151 -11.30 7.06 8.44
CA LEU A 151 -11.45 6.75 7.02
C LEU A 151 -12.83 6.12 6.72
N ARG A 152 -13.28 5.15 7.52
CA ARG A 152 -14.58 4.50 7.33
C ARG A 152 -15.70 5.53 7.42
N GLU A 153 -15.70 6.38 8.44
CA GLU A 153 -16.67 7.48 8.61
C GLU A 153 -16.71 8.37 7.37
N THR A 154 -15.55 8.77 6.85
CA THR A 154 -15.46 9.61 5.65
C THR A 154 -16.00 8.89 4.40
N MET A 155 -15.72 7.59 4.24
CA MET A 155 -16.23 6.81 3.11
C MET A 155 -17.74 6.59 3.17
N PHE A 156 -18.29 6.38 4.37
CA PHE A 156 -19.74 6.29 4.59
C PHE A 156 -20.42 7.63 4.33
N ALA A 157 -19.89 8.74 4.88
CA ALA A 157 -20.45 10.08 4.68
C ALA A 157 -20.34 10.57 3.23
N GLY A 158 -19.29 10.16 2.52
CA GLY A 158 -19.02 10.57 1.13
C GLY A 158 -19.70 9.72 0.05
N GLY A 159 -20.58 8.78 0.40
CA GLY A 159 -21.29 7.92 -0.57
C GLY A 159 -20.39 7.01 -1.41
N ALA A 160 -19.12 6.83 -1.02
CA ALA A 160 -18.16 5.95 -1.71
C ALA A 160 -18.48 4.47 -1.48
N VAL A 161 -19.20 4.17 -0.40
CA VAL A 161 -20.05 2.99 -0.29
C VAL A 161 -21.40 3.42 -0.80
N GLY A 162 -21.66 3.21 -2.10
CA GLY A 162 -22.88 3.65 -2.75
C GLY A 162 -24.11 3.25 -1.93
N GLY A 163 -25.13 4.13 -1.93
CA GLY A 163 -26.38 4.01 -1.19
C GLY A 163 -27.27 2.82 -1.56
N GLY A 164 -26.71 1.61 -1.54
CA GLY A 164 -27.41 0.46 -0.99
C GLY A 164 -27.12 0.45 0.50
N GLU A 165 -28.13 0.14 1.30
CA GLU A 165 -27.96 -0.25 2.70
C GLU A 165 -26.66 -1.06 2.84
N ALA A 166 -25.80 -0.69 3.79
CA ALA A 166 -24.68 -1.55 4.17
C ALA A 166 -25.24 -2.96 4.28
N ALA A 167 -24.84 -3.88 3.39
CA ALA A 167 -25.49 -5.18 3.25
C ALA A 167 -25.72 -5.75 4.66
N PRO A 168 -26.98 -5.95 5.08
CA PRO A 168 -27.26 -6.29 6.47
C PRO A 168 -26.48 -7.57 6.81
N GLY A 169 -25.60 -7.50 7.80
CA GLY A 169 -24.98 -8.70 8.40
C GLY A 169 -23.48 -8.92 8.24
N ARG A 170 -22.68 -8.02 7.63
CA ARG A 170 -21.21 -8.08 7.79
C ARG A 170 -20.69 -6.92 8.64
N PRO A 171 -20.48 -7.12 9.96
CA PRO A 171 -19.86 -6.09 10.78
C PRO A 171 -18.48 -5.76 10.21
N ALA A 172 -18.19 -4.47 10.08
CA ALA A 172 -16.87 -4.02 9.66
C ALA A 172 -15.83 -4.63 10.61
N ARG A 173 -14.76 -5.26 10.08
CA ARG A 173 -13.76 -5.92 10.92
C ARG A 173 -13.23 -4.94 11.96
N ASP A 174 -13.18 -5.39 13.20
CA ASP A 174 -12.57 -4.62 14.29
C ASP A 174 -11.13 -4.22 13.89
N PRO A 175 -10.75 -2.94 14.04
CA PRO A 175 -9.44 -2.44 13.62
C PRO A 175 -8.25 -3.16 14.24
N GLU A 176 -8.35 -3.54 15.51
CA GLU A 176 -7.30 -4.26 16.22
C GLU A 176 -7.12 -5.65 15.60
N ASN A 177 -8.23 -6.37 15.39
CA ASN A 177 -8.21 -7.68 14.76
C ASN A 177 -7.65 -7.61 13.33
N GLN A 178 -7.97 -6.54 12.58
CA GLN A 178 -7.41 -6.35 11.24
C GLN A 178 -5.90 -6.05 11.29
N TRP A 179 -5.45 -5.17 12.18
CA TRP A 179 -4.03 -4.86 12.38
C TRP A 179 -3.24 -6.13 12.71
N ARG A 180 -3.73 -6.90 13.70
CA ARG A 180 -3.09 -8.12 14.17
C ARG A 180 -3.04 -9.19 13.08
N ALA A 181 -4.16 -9.49 12.44
CA ALA A 181 -4.22 -10.51 11.38
C ALA A 181 -3.29 -10.19 10.20
N CYS A 182 -3.20 -8.92 9.79
CA CYS A 182 -2.26 -8.52 8.73
C CYS A 182 -0.81 -8.74 9.15
N HIS A 183 -0.43 -8.37 10.38
CA HIS A 183 0.93 -8.57 10.86
C HIS A 183 1.27 -10.04 11.12
N GLU A 184 0.33 -10.85 11.61
CA GLU A 184 0.50 -12.29 11.73
C GLU A 184 0.74 -12.95 10.36
N ASN A 185 0.00 -12.54 9.33
CA ASN A 185 0.26 -13.00 7.95
C ASN A 185 1.65 -12.59 7.46
N ILE A 186 2.08 -11.35 7.75
CA ILE A 186 3.39 -10.83 7.34
C ILE A 186 4.50 -11.61 8.05
N GLU A 187 4.45 -11.76 9.37
CA GLU A 187 5.47 -12.49 10.14
C GLU A 187 5.52 -13.97 9.74
N ALA A 188 4.37 -14.60 9.46
CA ALA A 188 4.35 -15.97 8.95
C ALA A 188 5.04 -16.09 7.58
N PHE A 189 4.88 -15.09 6.71
CA PHE A 189 5.52 -15.05 5.40
C PHE A 189 7.02 -14.71 5.49
N THR A 190 7.39 -13.69 6.26
CA THR A 190 8.79 -13.24 6.35
C THR A 190 9.69 -14.23 7.06
N ALA A 191 9.13 -15.11 7.89
CA ALA A 191 9.84 -16.27 8.44
C ALA A 191 10.26 -17.31 7.38
N GLU A 192 9.68 -17.28 6.18
CA GLU A 192 10.01 -18.18 5.06
C GLU A 192 11.06 -17.59 4.11
N LEU A 193 11.45 -16.33 4.28
CA LEU A 193 12.34 -15.60 3.37
C LEU A 193 13.81 -15.81 3.72
N GLU A 194 14.67 -15.73 2.70
CA GLU A 194 16.12 -15.74 2.92
C GLU A 194 16.58 -14.47 3.66
N PRO A 195 17.68 -14.55 4.44
CA PRO A 195 18.27 -13.39 5.09
C PRO A 195 18.52 -12.25 4.10
N GLY A 196 18.12 -11.03 4.47
CA GLY A 196 18.27 -9.85 3.63
C GLY A 196 17.12 -9.58 2.65
N GLN A 197 16.19 -10.51 2.44
CA GLN A 197 15.02 -10.24 1.58
C GLN A 197 13.94 -9.38 2.23
N CYS A 198 13.96 -9.23 3.56
CA CYS A 198 13.02 -8.38 4.27
C CYS A 198 13.72 -7.41 5.21
N LEU A 199 13.36 -6.13 5.09
CA LEU A 199 13.72 -5.07 6.01
C LEU A 199 12.46 -4.59 6.74
N ARG A 200 12.46 -4.65 8.07
CA ARG A 200 11.35 -4.15 8.90
C ARG A 200 11.67 -2.78 9.45
N VAL A 201 10.77 -1.81 9.20
CA VAL A 201 10.95 -0.42 9.61
C VAL A 201 9.66 0.11 10.27
N LYS A 202 9.80 0.81 11.40
CA LYS A 202 8.69 1.58 11.97
C LYS A 202 8.44 2.79 11.08
N ALA A 203 7.25 2.88 10.50
CA ALA A 203 6.88 3.99 9.63
C ALA A 203 7.01 5.34 10.36
N GLU A 204 6.74 5.39 11.66
CA GLU A 204 6.91 6.61 12.45
C GLU A 204 8.37 7.06 12.55
N LEU A 205 9.32 6.12 12.68
CA LEU A 205 10.74 6.45 12.73
C LEU A 205 11.25 6.91 11.37
N LEU A 206 10.88 6.21 10.30
CA LEU A 206 11.20 6.62 8.94
C LEU A 206 10.71 8.04 8.66
N LEU A 207 9.46 8.36 9.00
CA LEU A 207 8.95 9.71 8.77
C LEU A 207 9.60 10.77 9.67
N SER A 208 10.10 10.40 10.85
CA SER A 208 10.80 11.33 11.74
C SER A 208 12.21 11.71 11.27
N ASP A 209 12.86 10.82 10.52
CA ASP A 209 14.19 11.01 9.90
C ASP A 209 14.20 10.40 8.50
N PRO A 210 13.44 10.97 7.54
CA PRO A 210 13.26 10.37 6.23
C PRO A 210 14.59 10.28 5.48
N GLU A 211 15.44 11.30 5.55
CA GLU A 211 16.74 11.29 4.88
C GLU A 211 17.59 10.07 5.33
N GLY A 212 17.71 9.85 6.65
CA GLY A 212 18.51 8.75 7.20
C GLY A 212 17.95 7.37 6.92
N TYR A 213 16.62 7.18 6.99
CA TYR A 213 16.00 5.89 6.72
C TYR A 213 15.89 5.58 5.22
N LEU A 214 15.68 6.57 4.35
CA LEU A 214 15.65 6.35 2.92
C LEU A 214 17.03 5.97 2.39
N ALA A 215 18.11 6.58 2.89
CA ALA A 215 19.48 6.16 2.58
C ALA A 215 19.74 4.70 2.96
N GLN A 216 19.35 4.28 4.17
CA GLN A 216 19.48 2.88 4.61
C GLN A 216 18.67 1.91 3.74
N ILE A 217 17.47 2.31 3.29
CA ILE A 217 16.67 1.50 2.37
C ILE A 217 17.37 1.38 1.01
N CYS A 218 17.97 2.46 0.49
CA CYS A 218 18.71 2.43 -0.76
C CYS A 218 19.95 1.53 -0.66
N ASP A 219 20.73 1.65 0.42
CA ASP A 219 21.88 0.78 0.70
C ASP A 219 21.46 -0.69 0.80
N TRP A 220 20.36 -0.98 1.48
CA TRP A 220 19.80 -2.34 1.59
C TRP A 220 19.38 -2.91 0.23
N LEU A 221 18.83 -2.07 -0.66
CA LEU A 221 18.45 -2.47 -2.01
C LEU A 221 19.65 -2.53 -2.98
N GLY A 222 20.81 -2.02 -2.59
CA GLY A 222 21.99 -1.92 -3.45
C GLY A 222 21.80 -0.92 -4.61
N ILE A 223 21.05 0.16 -4.37
CA ILE A 223 20.83 1.25 -5.33
C ILE A 223 21.52 2.54 -4.86
N ASP A 224 21.51 3.57 -5.70
CA ASP A 224 22.13 4.86 -5.39
C ASP A 224 21.58 5.45 -4.07
N SER A 225 22.47 5.81 -3.15
CA SER A 225 22.14 6.48 -1.88
C SER A 225 22.74 7.88 -1.81
N SER A 226 23.09 8.46 -2.97
CA SER A 226 23.56 9.83 -3.10
C SER A 226 22.55 10.85 -2.54
N PRO A 227 23.01 12.00 -2.01
CA PRO A 227 22.12 13.08 -1.57
C PRO A 227 21.10 13.50 -2.63
N GLU A 228 21.48 13.47 -3.91
CA GLU A 228 20.61 13.80 -5.04
C GLU A 228 19.49 12.78 -5.22
N ALA A 229 19.79 11.49 -5.09
CA ALA A 229 18.78 10.42 -5.15
C ALA A 229 17.83 10.48 -3.95
N ILE A 230 18.35 10.74 -2.75
CA ILE A 230 17.53 10.90 -1.54
C ILE A 230 16.66 12.15 -1.64
N GLU A 231 17.17 13.27 -2.14
CA GLU A 231 16.37 14.48 -2.35
C GLU A 231 15.20 14.23 -3.31
N ALA A 232 15.41 13.48 -4.40
CA ALA A 232 14.31 13.10 -5.29
C ALA A 232 13.19 12.35 -4.55
N MET A 233 13.55 11.49 -3.59
CA MET A 233 12.60 10.74 -2.75
C MET A 233 11.82 11.63 -1.77
N MET A 234 12.25 12.87 -1.53
CA MET A 234 11.57 13.81 -0.64
C MET A 234 10.37 14.50 -1.28
N HIS A 235 10.11 14.24 -2.57
CA HIS A 235 9.04 14.85 -3.36
C HIS A 235 7.96 13.87 -3.80
N PRO A 236 7.30 13.12 -2.89
CA PRO A 236 6.26 12.14 -3.26
C PRO A 236 5.11 12.72 -4.10
N GLU A 237 4.86 14.03 -4.00
CA GLU A 237 3.88 14.77 -4.79
C GLU A 237 4.16 14.81 -6.29
N THR A 238 5.39 14.53 -6.74
CA THR A 238 5.74 14.54 -8.17
C THR A 238 5.32 13.27 -8.90
N SER A 239 4.88 12.24 -8.18
CA SER A 239 4.34 11.03 -8.80
C SER A 239 3.09 11.34 -9.65
N PRO A 240 2.95 10.77 -10.87
CA PRO A 240 1.72 10.87 -11.65
C PRO A 240 0.51 10.20 -10.94
N PHE A 241 0.77 9.41 -9.89
CA PHE A 241 -0.25 8.72 -9.09
C PHE A 241 -0.51 9.39 -7.73
N ALA A 242 0.09 10.57 -7.48
CA ALA A 242 -0.07 11.36 -6.26
C ALA A 242 -1.26 12.36 -6.29
N CYS A 243 -2.21 12.15 -7.19
CA CYS A 243 -3.40 12.99 -7.33
C CYS A 243 -4.68 12.15 -7.48
N LEU A 244 -5.86 12.78 -7.35
CA LEU A 244 -7.11 12.13 -7.73
C LEU A 244 -7.15 11.93 -9.26
N GLY A 245 -7.51 10.71 -9.68
CA GLY A 245 -7.74 10.37 -11.08
C GLY A 245 -9.11 10.80 -11.59
N PRO A 246 -9.45 10.46 -12.85
CA PRO A 246 -10.73 10.78 -13.46
C PRO A 246 -11.87 9.97 -12.80
N PRO A 247 -13.15 10.35 -12.98
CA PRO A 247 -14.28 9.69 -12.33
C PRO A 247 -14.31 8.16 -12.40
N SER A 248 -13.96 7.54 -13.54
CA SER A 248 -13.96 6.07 -13.68
C SER A 248 -12.77 5.35 -13.05
N ALA A 249 -11.74 6.09 -12.61
CA ALA A 249 -10.58 5.58 -11.89
C ALA A 249 -10.07 6.63 -10.87
N LYS A 250 -10.94 7.11 -10.00
CA LYS A 250 -10.66 8.25 -9.11
C LYS A 250 -9.50 8.05 -8.13
N PHE A 251 -9.28 6.82 -7.68
CA PHE A 251 -8.31 6.49 -6.63
C PHE A 251 -7.10 5.76 -7.21
N GLY A 252 -6.53 4.79 -6.49
CA GLY A 252 -5.24 4.16 -6.83
C GLY A 252 -4.19 4.34 -5.74
N ASN A 253 -4.51 5.11 -4.69
CA ASN A 253 -3.78 5.18 -3.43
C ASN A 253 -4.76 5.63 -2.33
N ASP A 254 -4.26 5.71 -1.10
CA ASP A 254 -4.98 6.26 0.05
C ASP A 254 -5.62 7.63 -0.27
N PRO A 255 -6.95 7.80 -0.08
CA PRO A 255 -7.61 9.06 -0.40
C PRO A 255 -7.06 10.29 0.34
N ASN A 256 -6.49 10.12 1.53
CA ASN A 256 -5.91 11.24 2.27
C ASN A 256 -4.54 11.64 1.70
N TYR A 257 -3.78 10.67 1.17
CA TYR A 257 -2.53 10.93 0.45
C TYR A 257 -2.81 11.64 -0.87
N LEU A 258 -3.79 11.17 -1.65
CA LEU A 258 -4.14 11.81 -2.93
C LEU A 258 -4.62 13.27 -2.81
N LYS A 259 -5.08 13.67 -1.62
CA LYS A 259 -5.46 15.06 -1.31
C LYS A 259 -4.29 15.92 -0.82
N ASN A 260 -3.28 15.30 -0.19
CA ASN A 260 -2.13 15.98 0.39
C ASN A 260 -0.91 15.07 0.22
N PRO A 261 -0.35 14.98 -1.00
CA PRO A 261 0.69 13.99 -1.29
C PRO A 261 2.07 14.40 -0.80
N ALA A 262 2.31 15.71 -0.65
CA ALA A 262 3.60 16.24 -0.24
C ALA A 262 3.98 15.82 1.18
N LEU A 263 5.28 15.66 1.39
CA LEU A 263 5.84 15.39 2.70
C LEU A 263 5.69 16.61 3.63
N ASP A 264 4.70 16.57 4.52
CA ASP A 264 4.49 17.61 5.54
C ASP A 264 5.26 17.29 6.83
N ARG A 265 6.50 17.80 6.93
CA ARG A 265 7.38 17.59 8.10
C ARG A 265 6.77 18.15 9.39
N GLU A 266 6.04 19.26 9.32
CA GLU A 266 5.44 19.87 10.50
C GLU A 266 4.25 19.06 11.04
N ARG A 267 3.47 18.46 10.14
CA ARG A 267 2.44 17.49 10.53
C ARG A 267 3.06 16.22 11.10
N ILE A 268 4.14 15.71 10.52
CA ILE A 268 4.80 14.49 11.02
C ILE A 268 5.35 14.69 12.43
N LYS A 269 6.00 15.83 12.72
CA LYS A 269 6.50 16.15 14.08
C LYS A 269 5.40 16.14 15.14
N LYS A 270 4.14 16.37 14.75
CA LYS A 270 2.98 16.35 15.66
C LYS A 270 2.42 14.95 15.89
N VAL A 271 2.79 13.97 15.06
CA VAL A 271 2.37 12.58 15.26
C VAL A 271 3.11 12.01 16.46
N LYS A 272 2.38 11.77 17.54
CA LYS A 272 2.88 11.08 18.73
C LYS A 272 2.18 9.73 18.84
N ALA A 273 2.96 8.67 19.04
CA ALA A 273 2.41 7.38 19.41
C ALA A 273 1.91 7.48 20.87
N PRO A 274 0.64 7.15 21.15
CA PRO A 274 0.17 7.04 22.52
C PRO A 274 0.79 5.81 23.20
N PRO A 275 0.80 5.72 24.54
CA PRO A 275 1.14 4.49 25.24
C PRO A 275 0.32 3.29 24.74
N LEU A 276 0.92 2.11 24.66
CA LEU A 276 0.23 0.91 24.17
C LEU A 276 -1.01 0.54 25.00
N ASP A 277 -1.01 0.86 26.30
CA ASP A 277 -2.12 0.64 27.22
C ASP A 277 -3.15 1.78 27.21
N THR A 278 -3.16 2.64 26.19
CA THR A 278 -4.22 3.65 26.05
C THR A 278 -5.58 2.99 25.71
N PRO A 279 -6.69 3.41 26.34
CA PRO A 279 -8.03 2.98 25.94
C PRO A 279 -8.29 3.27 24.46
N ILE A 280 -8.88 2.32 23.74
CA ILE A 280 -9.14 2.49 22.30
C ILE A 280 -10.48 3.20 22.06
N THR A 281 -10.48 4.14 21.12
CA THR A 281 -11.63 5.04 20.91
C THR A 281 -12.78 4.43 20.12
N TRP A 282 -12.58 3.27 19.50
CA TRP A 282 -13.58 2.63 18.63
C TRP A 282 -14.39 1.53 19.30
N ARG A 283 -14.15 1.28 20.59
CA ARG A 283 -15.00 0.44 21.44
C ARG A 283 -15.54 1.30 22.58
N SER A 284 -16.86 1.32 22.76
CA SER A 284 -17.54 2.21 23.70
C SER A 284 -17.44 1.78 25.16
N ASP A 285 -16.89 0.60 25.43
CA ASP A 285 -16.72 0.02 26.76
C ASP A 285 -15.43 0.47 27.47
N GLY A 286 -14.65 1.37 26.85
CA GLY A 286 -13.37 1.82 27.39
C GLY A 286 -12.29 0.73 27.38
N SER A 287 -12.47 -0.32 26.58
CA SER A 287 -11.49 -1.39 26.46
C SER A 287 -10.15 -0.90 25.91
N HIS A 288 -9.14 -1.72 26.13
CA HIS A 288 -7.78 -1.54 25.62
C HIS A 288 -7.53 -2.54 24.48
N ILE A 289 -6.39 -2.41 23.80
CA ILE A 289 -5.95 -3.47 22.88
C ILE A 289 -5.70 -4.78 23.64
N ALA A 290 -6.02 -5.91 23.02
CA ALA A 290 -5.90 -7.22 23.65
C ALA A 290 -4.42 -7.58 23.95
N PRO A 291 -4.15 -8.43 24.95
CA PRO A 291 -2.79 -8.85 25.32
C PRO A 291 -1.99 -9.43 24.14
N GLU A 292 -2.63 -10.15 23.23
CA GLU A 292 -1.99 -10.74 22.04
C GLU A 292 -1.50 -9.65 21.08
N THR A 293 -2.30 -8.60 20.88
CA THR A 293 -1.92 -7.42 20.09
C THR A 293 -0.79 -6.65 20.76
N MET A 294 -0.84 -6.47 22.09
CA MET A 294 0.25 -5.83 22.84
C MET A 294 1.56 -6.60 22.70
N LYS A 295 1.51 -7.94 22.78
CA LYS A 295 2.69 -8.80 22.60
C LYS A 295 3.31 -8.59 21.22
N LEU A 296 2.50 -8.61 20.16
CA LEU A 296 2.98 -8.39 18.79
C LEU A 296 3.52 -6.95 18.60
N ALA A 297 2.84 -5.95 19.15
CA ALA A 297 3.31 -4.56 19.08
C ALA A 297 4.66 -4.36 19.78
N ARG A 298 4.88 -5.02 20.93
CA ARG A 298 6.18 -5.00 21.64
C ARG A 298 7.28 -5.69 20.85
N GLN A 299 6.99 -6.74 20.10
CA GLN A 299 7.97 -7.36 19.18
C GLN A 299 8.41 -6.39 18.07
N PHE A 300 7.52 -5.47 17.66
CA PHE A 300 7.85 -4.37 16.76
C PHE A 300 8.47 -3.17 17.46
N GLY A 301 8.68 -3.23 18.78
CA GLY A 301 9.30 -2.20 19.59
C GLY A 301 8.37 -1.04 19.99
N TYR A 302 7.05 -1.23 19.93
CA TYR A 302 6.11 -0.28 20.56
C TYR A 302 6.05 -0.53 22.08
N GLY A 303 5.96 0.55 22.86
CA GLY A 303 5.95 0.55 24.32
C GLY A 303 4.86 1.47 24.84
#